data_AF-A0A2K6RJU7-F1
#
_entry.id   AF-A0A2K6RJU7-F1
#
_cell.length_a   1.000
_cell.length_b   1.000
_cell.length_c   1.000
_cell.angle_alpha   90.00
_cell.angle_beta   90.00
_cell.angle_gamma   90.00
#
_symmetry.space_group_name_H-M   'P 1'
#
loop_
_entity.id
_entity.type
_entity.pdbx_description
1 polymer ?
#
loop_
_entity_poly.entity_id
_entity_poly.type
_entity_poly.pdbx_seq_one_letter_code
_entity_poly.pdbx_strand_id
1 'polypeptide(L)'
;MGGTTSTRWVTFEGDENENITVGKGIRLSENVIDRMKESSPSGSKSRWYSGAYSASVSDEELKRRGQAEKESEDQKRLKQAKALDRERAAVNEQSTRAILRERISNDEEGAKAKHLARQLEEKDRVLKKQDAFYKEQLARLEERSSEFYKVTTEQYQKAAEEVESKFKRYESHPVCILSPIIPIPNVLPVRSLIAGLFAQKAVGRPSKMS
;
A
#
# COMPACT_ATOMS: atom_id res chain seq x y z
N MET A 1 -5.51 -14.66 21.69
CA MET A 1 -5.76 -13.48 22.54
C MET A 1 -6.70 -12.55 21.80
N GLY A 2 -7.92 -12.40 22.30
CA GLY A 2 -8.97 -11.61 21.65
C GLY A 2 -8.83 -10.11 21.93
N GLY A 3 -8.90 -9.29 20.88
CA GLY A 3 -9.06 -7.84 20.99
C GLY A 3 -10.49 -7.48 20.59
N THR A 4 -11.32 -7.09 21.55
CA THR A 4 -12.66 -6.60 21.29
C THR A 4 -12.58 -5.22 20.63
N THR A 5 -13.17 -5.08 19.44
CA THR A 5 -13.23 -3.78 18.75
C THR A 5 -14.31 -2.94 19.44
N SER A 6 -13.89 -1.98 20.28
CA SER A 6 -14.79 -1.05 20.95
C SER A 6 -14.74 0.28 20.21
N THR A 7 -15.71 0.50 19.31
CA THR A 7 -15.87 1.78 18.61
C THR A 7 -16.39 2.83 19.59
N ARG A 8 -15.46 3.50 20.28
CA ARG A 8 -15.74 4.62 21.20
C ARG A 8 -15.86 5.89 20.37
N TRP A 9 -17.01 6.55 20.43
CA TRP A 9 -17.24 7.82 19.75
C TRP A 9 -16.82 8.96 20.67
N VAL A 10 -16.00 9.86 20.16
CA VAL A 10 -15.52 11.06 20.86
C VAL A 10 -16.12 12.26 20.13
N THR A 11 -16.91 13.06 20.85
CA THR A 11 -17.44 14.32 20.33
C THR A 11 -16.48 15.44 20.70
N PHE A 12 -16.07 16.21 19.70
CA PHE A 12 -15.22 17.39 19.87
C PHE A 12 -16.11 18.63 19.85
N GLU A 13 -16.17 19.34 20.97
CA GLU A 13 -16.67 20.71 20.99
C GLU A 13 -15.46 21.62 21.26
N GLY A 14 -15.21 22.56 20.35
CA GLY A 14 -14.19 23.58 20.51
C GLY A 14 -14.84 24.85 21.05
N ASP A 15 -14.26 25.42 22.11
CA ASP A 15 -14.70 26.71 22.63
C ASP A 15 -14.02 27.89 21.88
N GLU A 16 -14.45 29.12 22.19
CA GLU A 16 -13.97 30.36 21.54
C GLU A 16 -12.46 30.64 21.78
N ASN A 17 -11.78 29.80 22.56
CA ASN A 17 -10.38 29.94 22.97
C ASN A 17 -9.48 28.82 22.39
N GLU A 18 -9.90 28.14 21.32
CA GLU A 18 -9.17 27.04 20.65
C GLU A 18 -8.80 25.86 21.57
N ASN A 19 -9.38 25.77 22.78
CA ASN A 19 -9.15 24.63 23.65
C ASN A 19 -10.09 23.47 23.26
N ILE A 20 -9.56 22.25 23.29
CA ILE A 20 -10.31 21.04 22.92
C ILE A 20 -10.68 20.31 24.21
N THR A 21 -11.95 20.38 24.61
CA THR A 21 -12.47 19.55 25.70
C THR A 21 -12.98 18.21 25.19
N VAL A 22 -12.33 17.12 25.63
CA VAL A 22 -12.69 15.75 25.24
C VAL A 22 -13.75 15.20 26.21
N GLY A 23 -15.02 15.32 25.83
CA GLY A 23 -16.14 14.73 26.57
C GLY A 23 -16.24 13.22 26.31
N LYS A 24 -16.09 12.40 27.36
CA LYS A 24 -16.28 10.94 27.27
C LYS A 24 -17.78 10.61 27.26
N GLY A 25 -18.38 10.58 26.06
CA GLY A 25 -19.79 10.25 25.88
C GLY A 25 -20.07 8.74 25.82
N ILE A 26 -21.24 8.33 26.33
CA ILE A 26 -21.88 7.04 26.04
C ILE A 26 -23.04 7.34 25.10
N ARG A 27 -23.12 6.64 23.95
CA ARG A 27 -24.26 6.78 23.04
C ARG A 27 -25.46 6.02 23.60
N LEU A 28 -26.54 6.74 23.89
CA LEU A 28 -27.85 6.15 24.16
C LEU A 28 -28.47 5.71 22.83
N SER A 29 -29.24 4.61 22.83
CA SER A 29 -30.01 4.21 21.66
C SER A 29 -31.21 5.11 21.46
N GLU A 30 -31.72 5.20 20.22
CA GLU A 30 -32.88 6.04 19.86
C GLU A 30 -34.08 5.80 20.80
N ASN A 31 -34.36 4.54 21.14
CA ASN A 31 -35.41 4.17 22.09
C ASN A 31 -35.21 4.74 23.51
N VAL A 32 -33.97 4.94 23.97
CA VAL A 32 -33.70 5.53 25.29
C VAL A 32 -33.85 7.05 25.21
N ILE A 33 -33.49 7.66 24.09
CA ILE A 33 -33.62 9.10 23.83
C ILE A 33 -35.09 9.51 23.80
N ASP A 34 -35.94 8.77 23.08
CA ASP A 34 -37.37 9.08 22.97
C ASP A 34 -38.08 8.99 24.33
N ARG A 35 -37.76 7.95 25.12
CA ARG A 35 -38.30 7.79 26.48
C ARG A 35 -37.87 8.90 27.44
N MET A 36 -36.64 9.41 27.31
CA MET A 36 -36.16 10.53 28.12
C MET A 36 -36.79 11.86 27.67
N LYS A 37 -37.14 11.97 26.39
CA LYS A 37 -37.80 13.14 25.82
C LYS A 37 -39.30 13.21 26.17
N GLU A 38 -39.96 12.08 26.33
CA GLU A 38 -41.40 11.99 26.64
C GLU A 38 -41.73 11.96 28.15
N SER A 39 -40.75 11.83 29.04
CA SER A 39 -40.99 11.82 30.49
C SER A 39 -40.97 13.23 31.10
N SER A 40 -41.92 14.08 30.70
CA SER A 40 -42.35 15.25 31.47
C SER A 40 -43.77 15.00 31.99
N PRO A 41 -44.03 15.01 33.32
CA PRO A 41 -45.33 14.63 33.86
C PRO A 41 -46.28 15.83 33.83
N SER A 42 -46.98 16.06 32.72
CA SER A 42 -48.20 16.88 32.75
C SER A 42 -49.38 15.97 33.05
N GLY A 43 -49.73 15.91 34.33
CA GLY A 43 -50.96 15.31 34.78
C GLY A 43 -52.21 16.14 34.45
N SER A 44 -53.33 15.49 34.74
CA SER A 44 -54.62 16.05 35.14
C SER A 44 -55.81 15.86 34.19
N LYS A 45 -56.73 15.03 34.72
CA LYS A 45 -58.20 15.24 34.85
C LYS A 45 -59.03 15.11 33.58
N SER A 46 -59.83 14.05 33.44
CA SER A 46 -61.11 13.78 34.13
C SER A 46 -62.20 14.84 33.86
N ARG A 47 -63.28 14.43 33.19
CA ARG A 47 -64.65 14.81 33.57
C ARG A 47 -65.67 13.84 32.99
N TRP A 48 -66.32 13.10 33.88
CA TRP A 48 -67.63 12.50 33.64
C TRP A 48 -68.68 13.61 33.60
N TYR A 49 -69.55 13.68 32.57
CA TYR A 49 -71.02 13.63 32.70
C TYR A 49 -71.74 13.99 31.39
N SER A 50 -72.75 13.16 31.07
CA SER A 50 -74.03 13.41 30.40
C SER A 50 -74.08 14.09 29.02
N GLY A 51 -74.86 13.48 28.14
CA GLY A 51 -75.53 14.21 27.08
C GLY A 51 -75.83 13.38 25.86
N ALA A 52 -76.76 12.43 25.98
CA ALA A 52 -77.46 11.92 24.81
C ALA A 52 -78.28 13.08 24.22
N TYR A 53 -77.81 13.66 23.12
CA TYR A 53 -78.61 14.46 22.20
C TYR A 53 -78.41 13.88 20.82
N SER A 54 -79.30 12.95 20.47
CA SER A 54 -79.53 12.50 19.10
C SER A 54 -80.09 13.69 18.33
N ALA A 55 -79.21 14.49 17.74
CA ALA A 55 -79.60 15.43 16.70
C ALA A 55 -80.02 14.60 15.48
N SER A 56 -81.33 14.55 15.21
CA SER A 56 -81.86 14.03 13.96
C SER A 56 -81.38 14.94 12.83
N VAL A 57 -80.17 14.73 12.32
CA VAL A 57 -79.67 15.41 11.13
C VAL A 57 -80.43 14.86 9.94
N SER A 58 -81.18 15.70 9.22
CA SER A 58 -81.83 15.27 7.97
C SER A 58 -80.80 14.81 6.96
N ASP A 59 -81.13 13.75 6.20
CA ASP A 59 -80.25 13.12 5.19
C ASP A 59 -79.59 14.13 4.22
N GLU A 60 -80.27 15.24 3.92
CA GLU A 60 -79.77 16.31 3.07
C GLU A 60 -78.63 17.15 3.67
N GLU A 61 -78.58 17.35 5.00
CA GLU A 61 -77.48 18.08 5.64
C GLU A 61 -76.23 17.21 5.77
N LEU A 62 -76.39 15.89 6.01
CA LEU A 62 -75.28 14.92 5.96
C LEU A 62 -74.70 14.79 4.55
N LYS A 63 -75.55 14.79 3.52
CA LYS A 63 -75.11 14.75 2.12
C LYS A 63 -74.37 16.02 1.70
N ARG A 64 -74.82 17.20 2.14
CA ARG A 64 -74.11 18.48 1.91
C ARG A 64 -72.78 18.56 2.68
N ARG A 65 -72.72 18.11 3.92
CA ARG A 65 -71.46 18.02 4.68
C ARG A 65 -70.48 17.04 4.04
N GLY A 66 -70.95 15.86 3.60
CA GLY A 66 -70.12 14.88 2.91
C GLY A 66 -69.63 15.33 1.54
N GLN A 67 -70.40 16.14 0.80
CA GLN A 67 -69.94 16.77 -0.45
C GLN A 67 -68.88 17.85 -0.19
N ALA A 68 -69.10 18.72 0.80
CA ALA A 68 -68.13 19.75 1.17
C ALA A 68 -66.80 19.17 1.70
N GLU A 69 -66.86 18.05 2.42
CA GLU A 69 -65.65 17.34 2.88
C GLU A 69 -64.86 16.73 1.71
N LYS A 70 -65.53 16.10 0.74
CA LYS A 70 -64.87 15.58 -0.47
C LYS A 70 -64.20 16.67 -1.29
N GLU A 71 -64.87 17.80 -1.50
CA GLU A 71 -64.30 18.94 -2.22
C GLU A 71 -63.09 19.56 -1.49
N SER A 72 -63.12 19.58 -0.16
CA SER A 72 -61.99 20.01 0.67
C SER A 72 -60.80 19.05 0.58
N GLU A 73 -61.06 17.74 0.60
CA GLU A 73 -60.03 16.72 0.42
C GLU A 73 -59.40 16.78 -0.98
N ASP A 74 -60.20 16.93 -2.03
CA ASP A 74 -59.71 17.07 -3.41
C ASP A 74 -58.89 18.35 -3.58
N GLN A 75 -59.31 19.45 -2.96
CA GLN A 75 -58.54 20.69 -2.95
C GLN A 75 -57.20 20.54 -2.20
N LYS A 76 -57.16 19.78 -1.10
CA LYS A 76 -55.93 19.44 -0.37
C LYS A 76 -55.00 18.57 -1.22
N ARG A 77 -55.53 17.53 -1.89
CA ARG A 77 -54.78 16.66 -2.80
C ARG A 77 -54.16 17.45 -3.96
N LEU A 78 -54.92 18.36 -4.57
CA LEU A 78 -54.42 19.21 -5.65
C LEU A 78 -53.31 20.17 -5.17
N LYS A 79 -53.44 20.74 -3.97
CA LYS A 79 -52.40 21.59 -3.37
C LYS A 79 -51.13 20.79 -3.07
N GLN A 80 -51.27 19.57 -2.54
CA GLN A 80 -50.15 18.67 -2.29
C GLN A 80 -49.45 18.24 -3.59
N ALA A 81 -50.20 17.86 -4.63
CA ALA A 81 -49.64 17.52 -5.93
C ALA A 81 -48.82 18.69 -6.51
N LYS A 82 -49.39 19.91 -6.51
CA LYS A 82 -48.67 21.11 -6.95
C LYS A 82 -47.46 21.46 -6.09
N ALA A 83 -47.46 21.11 -4.80
CA ALA A 83 -46.30 21.31 -3.93
C ALA A 83 -45.18 20.31 -4.26
N LEU A 84 -45.53 19.04 -4.41
CA LEU A 84 -44.60 17.98 -4.81
C LEU A 84 -44.00 18.23 -6.20
N ASP A 85 -44.78 18.76 -7.16
CA ASP A 85 -44.26 19.09 -8.49
C ASP A 85 -43.25 20.25 -8.44
N ARG A 86 -43.45 21.24 -7.57
CA ARG A 86 -42.48 22.33 -7.35
C ARG A 86 -41.20 21.81 -6.68
N GLU A 87 -41.33 20.93 -5.70
CA GLU A 87 -40.19 20.30 -5.04
C GLU A 87 -39.36 19.46 -6.02
N ARG A 88 -40.03 18.63 -6.84
CA ARG A 88 -39.38 17.86 -7.91
C ARG A 88 -38.65 18.76 -8.90
N ALA A 89 -39.25 19.88 -9.31
CA ALA A 89 -38.61 20.83 -10.20
C ALA A 89 -37.36 21.46 -9.57
N ALA A 90 -37.43 21.86 -8.29
CA ALA A 90 -36.29 22.43 -7.57
C ALA A 90 -35.16 21.42 -7.39
N VAL A 91 -35.48 20.17 -7.03
CA VAL A 91 -34.49 19.08 -6.89
C VAL A 91 -33.85 18.75 -8.23
N ASN A 92 -34.64 18.72 -9.32
CA ASN A 92 -34.11 18.46 -10.66
C ASN A 92 -33.19 19.60 -11.14
N GLU A 93 -33.55 20.86 -10.89
CA GLU A 93 -32.70 22.00 -11.20
C GLU A 93 -31.41 21.99 -10.35
N GLN A 94 -31.50 21.66 -9.07
CA GLN A 94 -30.33 21.53 -8.21
C GLN A 94 -29.41 20.39 -8.68
N SER A 95 -29.99 19.24 -9.03
CA SER A 95 -29.25 18.08 -9.54
C SER A 95 -28.54 18.41 -10.86
N THR A 96 -29.23 19.01 -11.83
CA THR A 96 -28.63 19.43 -13.11
C THR A 96 -27.48 20.42 -12.90
N ARG A 97 -27.63 21.39 -11.99
CA ARG A 97 -26.55 22.32 -11.62
C ARG A 97 -25.36 21.61 -10.96
N ALA A 98 -25.62 20.64 -10.08
CA ALA A 98 -24.56 19.87 -9.43
C ALA A 98 -23.77 19.03 -10.45
N ILE A 99 -24.46 18.35 -11.36
CA ILE A 99 -23.85 17.54 -12.42
C ILE A 99 -22.95 18.39 -13.32
N LEU A 100 -23.39 19.60 -13.71
CA LEU A 100 -22.58 20.48 -14.55
C LEU A 100 -21.31 20.95 -13.84
N ARG A 101 -21.39 21.29 -12.54
CA ARG A 101 -20.23 21.67 -11.74
C ARG A 101 -19.23 20.52 -11.60
N GLU A 102 -19.73 19.31 -11.36
CA GLU A 102 -18.89 18.11 -11.28
C GLU A 102 -18.15 17.86 -12.60
N ARG A 103 -18.83 17.96 -13.74
CA ARG A 103 -18.20 17.81 -15.06
C ARG A 103 -17.09 18.83 -15.30
N ILE A 104 -17.33 20.10 -14.99
CA ILE A 104 -16.32 21.16 -15.13
C ILE A 104 -15.11 20.87 -14.22
N SER A 105 -15.35 20.50 -12.95
CA SER A 105 -14.27 20.13 -12.02
C SER A 105 -13.45 18.95 -12.53
N ASN A 106 -14.12 17.88 -13.00
CA ASN A 106 -13.46 16.70 -13.54
C ASN A 106 -12.64 17.02 -14.80
N ASP A 107 -13.16 17.87 -15.69
CA ASP A 107 -12.43 18.29 -16.89
C ASP A 107 -11.20 19.13 -16.55
N GLU A 108 -11.31 20.04 -15.58
CA GLU A 108 -10.17 20.83 -15.06
C GLU A 108 -9.10 19.94 -14.41
N GLU A 109 -9.52 19.00 -13.55
CA GLU A 109 -8.63 18.02 -12.93
C GLU A 109 -7.98 17.13 -13.99
N GLY A 110 -8.73 16.68 -14.99
CA GLY A 110 -8.23 15.92 -16.12
C GLY A 110 -7.20 16.71 -16.94
N ALA A 111 -7.41 18.00 -17.15
CA ALA A 111 -6.45 18.87 -17.83
C ALA A 111 -5.15 19.06 -17.03
N LYS A 112 -5.26 19.26 -15.71
CA LYS A 112 -4.12 19.34 -14.78
C LYS A 112 -3.33 18.04 -14.76
N ALA A 113 -4.00 16.90 -14.69
CA ALA A 113 -3.38 15.57 -14.73
C ALA A 113 -2.62 15.34 -16.05
N LYS A 114 -3.23 15.69 -17.20
CA LYS A 114 -2.57 15.62 -18.52
C LYS A 114 -1.34 16.52 -18.61
N HIS A 115 -1.38 17.70 -17.99
CA HIS A 115 -0.22 18.60 -17.95
C HIS A 115 0.92 18.02 -17.11
N LEU A 116 0.63 17.50 -15.92
CA LEU A 116 1.61 16.85 -15.07
C LEU A 116 2.22 15.60 -15.72
N ALA A 117 1.40 14.79 -16.41
CA ALA A 117 1.88 13.62 -17.14
C ALA A 117 2.92 14.00 -18.21
N ARG A 118 2.66 15.06 -18.98
CA ARG A 118 3.63 15.59 -19.97
C ARG A 118 4.92 16.09 -19.31
N GLN A 119 4.82 16.75 -18.16
CA GLN A 119 6.01 17.19 -17.43
C GLN A 119 6.85 16.02 -16.90
N LEU A 120 6.21 14.94 -16.45
CA LEU A 120 6.90 13.72 -16.02
C LEU A 120 7.59 13.04 -17.19
N GLU A 121 6.93 12.91 -18.33
CA GLU A 121 7.53 12.35 -19.54
C GLU A 121 8.79 13.11 -19.98
N GLU A 122 8.75 14.45 -19.95
CA GLU A 122 9.93 15.27 -20.29
C GLU A 122 11.07 15.08 -19.26
N LYS A 123 10.75 15.03 -17.96
CA LYS A 123 11.76 14.71 -16.93
C LYS A 123 12.36 13.33 -17.12
N ASP A 124 11.56 12.33 -17.45
CA ASP A 124 12.03 10.97 -17.75
C ASP A 124 12.94 10.95 -18.97
N ARG A 125 12.64 11.74 -20.00
CA ARG A 125 13.52 11.88 -21.17
C ARG A 125 14.87 12.49 -20.80
N VAL A 126 14.89 13.52 -19.96
CA VAL A 126 16.12 14.13 -19.47
C VAL A 126 16.93 13.14 -18.64
N LEU A 127 16.29 12.44 -17.70
CA LEU A 127 16.95 11.44 -16.86
C LEU A 127 17.52 10.28 -17.69
N LYS A 128 16.80 9.80 -18.70
CA LYS A 128 17.31 8.75 -19.61
C LYS A 128 18.56 9.21 -20.37
N LYS A 129 18.63 10.47 -20.81
CA LYS A 129 19.84 11.01 -21.45
C LYS A 129 21.03 11.06 -20.49
N GLN A 130 20.79 11.47 -19.24
CA GLN A 130 21.83 11.50 -18.21
C GLN A 130 22.31 10.09 -17.85
N ASP A 131 21.39 9.14 -17.66
CA ASP A 131 21.70 7.73 -17.39
C ASP A 131 22.54 7.12 -18.53
N ALA A 132 22.14 7.34 -19.78
CA ALA A 132 22.91 6.90 -20.94
C ALA A 132 24.32 7.52 -20.97
N PHE A 133 24.43 8.82 -20.69
CA PHE A 133 25.72 9.51 -20.64
C PHE A 133 26.65 8.92 -19.58
N TYR A 134 26.17 8.72 -18.35
CA TYR A 134 27.01 8.17 -17.28
C TYR A 134 27.35 6.70 -17.50
N LYS A 135 26.42 5.90 -18.04
CA LYS A 135 26.72 4.52 -18.46
C LYS A 135 27.79 4.47 -19.54
N GLU A 136 27.76 5.39 -20.50
CA GLU A 136 28.81 5.47 -21.52
C GLU A 136 30.16 5.87 -20.92
N GLN A 137 30.19 6.82 -19.97
CA GLN A 137 31.43 7.17 -19.27
C GLN A 137 32.01 5.98 -18.49
N LEU A 138 31.16 5.22 -17.81
CA LEU A 138 31.57 4.01 -17.10
C LEU A 138 32.11 2.96 -18.08
N ALA A 139 31.40 2.69 -19.18
CA ALA A 139 31.83 1.73 -20.19
C ALA A 139 33.19 2.10 -20.80
N ARG A 140 33.41 3.38 -21.13
CA ARG A 140 34.71 3.87 -21.63
C ARG A 140 35.82 3.74 -20.60
N LEU A 141 35.52 3.92 -19.32
CA LEU A 141 36.50 3.74 -18.24
C LEU A 141 36.84 2.26 -18.05
N GLU A 142 35.83 1.40 -18.04
CA GLU A 142 35.97 -0.05 -17.93
C GLU A 142 36.73 -0.65 -19.12
N GLU A 143 36.47 -0.17 -20.34
CA GLU A 143 37.20 -0.57 -21.55
C GLU A 143 38.69 -0.27 -21.40
N ARG A 144 39.06 1.00 -21.16
CA ARG A 144 40.46 1.40 -20.97
C ARG A 144 41.14 0.66 -19.81
N SER A 145 40.41 0.45 -18.72
CA SER A 145 40.90 -0.32 -17.57
C SER A 145 41.18 -1.77 -17.94
N SER A 146 40.24 -2.42 -18.65
CA SER A 146 40.37 -3.81 -19.08
C SER A 146 41.51 -4.01 -20.07
N GLU A 147 41.72 -3.07 -21.00
CA GLU A 147 42.82 -3.09 -21.96
C GLU A 147 44.17 -3.02 -21.24
N PHE A 148 44.28 -2.17 -20.23
CA PHE A 148 45.49 -2.06 -19.41
C PHE A 148 45.84 -3.39 -18.72
N TYR A 149 44.85 -4.05 -18.10
CA TYR A 149 45.07 -5.36 -17.48
C TYR A 149 45.42 -6.45 -18.49
N LYS A 150 44.72 -6.50 -19.64
CA LYS A 150 45.01 -7.48 -20.69
C LYS A 150 46.45 -7.36 -21.18
N VAL A 151 46.87 -6.17 -21.61
CA VAL A 151 48.22 -5.93 -22.14
C VAL A 151 49.29 -6.29 -21.11
N THR A 152 49.11 -5.89 -19.85
CA THR A 152 50.10 -6.24 -18.80
C THR A 152 50.18 -7.74 -18.55
N THR A 153 49.05 -8.46 -18.52
CA THR A 153 49.07 -9.92 -18.35
C THR A 153 49.65 -10.65 -19.55
N GLU A 154 49.36 -10.20 -20.77
CA GLU A 154 49.88 -10.77 -22.01
C GLU A 154 51.40 -10.59 -22.10
N GLN A 155 51.92 -9.40 -21.76
CA GLN A 155 53.37 -9.15 -21.74
C GLN A 155 54.08 -10.05 -20.70
N TYR A 156 53.50 -10.22 -19.51
CA TYR A 156 54.05 -11.10 -18.49
C TYR A 156 54.05 -12.57 -18.95
N GLN A 157 52.93 -13.04 -19.50
CA GLN A 157 52.81 -14.42 -20.00
C GLN A 157 53.79 -14.68 -21.14
N LYS A 158 53.90 -13.76 -22.09
CA LYS A 158 54.85 -13.87 -23.20
C LYS A 158 56.30 -13.93 -22.71
N ALA A 159 56.67 -13.09 -21.74
CA ALA A 159 58.01 -13.13 -21.15
C ALA A 159 58.26 -14.45 -20.41
N ALA A 160 57.26 -14.97 -19.68
CA ALA A 160 57.34 -16.27 -19.02
C ALA A 160 57.54 -17.42 -20.02
N GLU A 161 56.74 -17.46 -21.09
CA GLU A 161 56.86 -18.46 -22.17
C GLU A 161 58.21 -18.36 -22.89
N GLU A 162 58.71 -17.14 -23.14
CA GLU A 162 60.03 -16.95 -23.75
C GLU A 162 61.15 -17.53 -22.87
N VAL A 163 61.10 -17.28 -21.56
CA VAL A 163 62.07 -17.86 -20.61
C VAL A 163 61.91 -19.37 -20.51
N GLU A 164 60.69 -19.90 -20.42
CA GLU A 164 60.43 -21.34 -20.40
C GLU A 164 60.92 -22.03 -21.68
N SER A 165 60.75 -21.40 -22.85
CA SER A 165 61.23 -21.96 -24.12
C SER A 165 62.77 -22.02 -24.20
N LYS A 166 63.44 -21.04 -23.59
CA LYS A 166 64.91 -20.99 -23.45
C LYS A 166 65.40 -22.00 -22.41
N PHE A 167 64.65 -22.17 -21.33
CA PHE A 167 64.85 -23.21 -20.33
C PHE A 167 64.09 -24.49 -20.70
N LYS A 168 64.54 -25.18 -21.76
CA LYS A 168 64.11 -26.57 -21.96
C LYS A 168 64.40 -27.35 -20.69
N ARG A 169 63.37 -28.01 -20.13
CA ARG A 169 63.54 -28.92 -18.99
C ARG A 169 64.61 -29.95 -19.36
N TYR A 170 65.76 -29.84 -18.73
CA TYR A 170 66.77 -30.89 -18.76
C TYR A 170 66.12 -32.08 -18.03
N GLU A 171 65.75 -33.13 -18.76
CA GLU A 171 65.40 -34.39 -18.11
C GLU A 171 66.67 -34.97 -17.51
N SER A 172 66.95 -34.62 -16.26
CA SER A 172 68.00 -35.26 -15.49
C SER A 172 67.57 -36.70 -15.21
N HIS A 173 68.06 -37.64 -16.02
CA HIS A 173 67.98 -39.06 -15.69
C HIS A 173 68.90 -39.32 -14.49
N PRO A 174 68.40 -39.82 -13.35
CA PRO A 174 69.26 -40.14 -12.23
C PRO A 174 70.15 -41.33 -12.61
N VAL A 175 71.41 -41.07 -12.94
CA VAL A 175 72.42 -42.14 -13.12
C VAL A 175 72.93 -42.53 -11.74
N CYS A 176 72.14 -43.34 -11.03
CA CYS A 176 72.65 -44.14 -9.93
C CYS A 176 72.85 -45.56 -10.46
N ILE A 177 74.07 -45.85 -10.95
CA ILE A 177 74.53 -47.22 -11.14
C ILE A 177 74.55 -47.84 -9.74
N LEU A 178 73.58 -48.71 -9.48
CA LEU A 178 73.56 -49.61 -8.33
C LEU A 178 74.86 -50.44 -8.37
N SER A 179 75.88 -49.96 -7.67
CA SER A 179 76.99 -50.80 -7.26
C SER A 179 76.49 -51.72 -6.14
N PRO A 180 76.64 -53.05 -6.25
CA PRO A 180 76.21 -53.95 -5.18
C PRO A 180 77.05 -53.69 -3.93
N ILE A 181 76.39 -53.18 -2.89
CA ILE A 181 76.95 -53.04 -1.55
C ILE A 181 77.29 -54.45 -1.05
N ILE A 182 78.58 -54.68 -0.78
CA ILE A 182 79.09 -55.87 -0.11
C ILE A 182 78.48 -55.92 1.31
N PRO A 183 77.77 -56.99 1.73
CA PRO A 183 77.21 -57.07 3.06
C PRO A 183 78.30 -57.40 4.09
N ILE A 184 78.56 -56.47 5.02
CA ILE A 184 79.32 -56.75 6.26
C ILE A 184 78.33 -57.31 7.29
N PRO A 185 78.61 -58.46 7.94
CA PRO A 185 77.70 -59.05 8.91
C PRO A 185 77.91 -58.48 10.33
N ASN A 186 76.82 -58.56 11.12
CA ASN A 186 76.68 -58.43 12.59
C ASN A 186 76.02 -57.12 13.10
N VAL A 187 74.69 -57.10 13.39
CA VAL A 187 74.00 -57.52 14.66
C VAL A 187 74.13 -56.37 15.70
N LEU A 188 73.12 -55.59 16.15
CA LEU A 188 71.71 -55.81 16.53
C LEU A 188 70.91 -54.46 16.62
N PRO A 189 69.58 -54.49 16.86
CA PRO A 189 68.64 -53.43 16.49
C PRO A 189 68.23 -52.51 17.66
N VAL A 190 67.92 -51.25 17.34
CA VAL A 190 67.05 -50.43 18.19
C VAL A 190 65.92 -49.89 17.32
N ARG A 191 64.80 -50.62 17.32
CA ARG A 191 63.51 -50.11 16.86
C ARG A 191 63.01 -49.13 17.92
N SER A 192 62.86 -47.85 17.59
CA SER A 192 61.96 -46.97 18.34
C SER A 192 61.69 -45.67 17.58
N LEU A 193 60.40 -45.43 17.31
CA LEU A 193 59.68 -44.15 17.18
C LEU A 193 60.33 -43.09 16.28
N ILE A 194 59.68 -42.58 15.22
CA ILE A 194 58.45 -41.78 15.27
C ILE A 194 57.76 -41.90 13.90
N ALA A 195 56.56 -42.50 13.87
CA ALA A 195 55.68 -42.49 12.71
C ALA A 195 54.90 -41.16 12.68
N GLY A 196 54.77 -40.62 11.47
CA GLY A 196 54.29 -39.28 11.16
C GLY A 196 52.89 -38.96 11.69
N LEU A 197 52.80 -37.78 12.30
CA LEU A 197 51.56 -37.07 12.58
C LEU A 197 51.53 -35.80 11.71
N PHE A 198 51.34 -35.94 10.39
CA PHE A 198 51.01 -34.78 9.55
C PHE A 198 50.39 -35.20 8.20
N ALA A 199 49.11 -35.55 8.19
CA ALA A 199 48.32 -35.63 6.95
C ALA A 199 46.81 -35.54 7.23
N GLN A 200 46.33 -34.35 7.61
CA GLN A 200 44.91 -34.01 7.43
C GLN A 200 44.68 -32.50 7.55
N LYS A 201 44.77 -31.77 6.43
CA LYS A 201 43.79 -30.72 6.11
C LYS A 201 43.85 -30.35 4.63
N ALA A 202 42.93 -30.94 3.86
CA ALA A 202 42.55 -30.50 2.53
C ALA A 202 41.55 -29.34 2.65
N VAL A 203 41.94 -28.14 2.21
CA VAL A 203 41.08 -26.98 1.88
C VAL A 203 41.93 -26.13 0.92
N GLY A 204 41.54 -25.69 -0.27
CA GLY A 204 40.25 -25.75 -0.96
C GLY A 204 40.46 -25.41 -2.45
N ARG A 205 39.52 -25.85 -3.28
CA ARG A 205 39.36 -25.40 -4.67
C ARG A 205 38.61 -24.06 -4.67
N PRO A 206 38.99 -23.06 -5.48
CA PRO A 206 38.09 -21.96 -5.78
C PRO A 206 37.10 -22.37 -6.88
N SER A 207 35.83 -22.21 -6.55
CA SER A 207 34.67 -22.31 -7.44
C SER A 207 34.72 -21.22 -8.50
N LYS A 208 34.59 -21.61 -9.78
CA LYS A 208 34.25 -20.69 -10.87
C LYS A 208 32.78 -20.31 -10.73
N MET A 209 32.50 -19.01 -10.67
CA MET A 209 31.16 -18.47 -10.91
C MET A 209 30.96 -18.32 -12.41
N SER A 210 29.86 -18.87 -12.90
CA SER A 210 29.18 -18.50 -14.14
C SER A 210 27.69 -18.49 -13.85
#